data_AF-A0AAW2R2P4-F1
#
_entry.id   AF-A0AAW2R2P4-F1
#
_cell.length_a   1.000
_cell.length_b   1.000
_cell.length_c   1.000
_cell.angle_alpha   90.00
_cell.angle_beta   90.00
_cell.angle_gamma   90.00
#
_symmetry.space_group_name_H-M   'P 1'
#
loop_
_entity.id
_entity.type
_entity.pdbx_description
1 polymer ?
#
loop_
_entity_poly.entity_id
_entity_poly.type
_entity_poly.pdbx_seq_one_letter_code
_entity_poly.pdbx_strand_id
1 'polypeptide(L)'
;MGAEIEADGLKKLEYLSLVSKVCSELETHLGFGDKVLAEFITEMGRNCEKVDEFDAKLKENGAEMPDYFVRTLLTIIHAILPPTQKSKSEKGSKEGEKTPFAALKIKDGKERVKDLEREIEEEAKSRRRIEEEDEEDKYRDRGG
;
A
#
# COMPACT_ATOMS: atom_id res chain seq x y z
N MET A 1 23.85 13.55 -16.92
CA MET A 1 24.94 12.72 -16.37
C MET A 1 24.93 12.63 -14.84
N GLY A 2 25.01 13.72 -14.06
CA GLY A 2 24.97 13.63 -12.59
C GLY A 2 23.68 13.01 -12.01
N ALA A 3 22.50 13.50 -12.43
CA ALA A 3 21.21 13.03 -11.92
C ALA A 3 20.87 11.56 -12.29
N GLU A 4 21.41 11.03 -13.38
CA GLU A 4 21.20 9.63 -13.79
C GLU A 4 22.03 8.66 -12.95
N ILE A 5 23.25 9.07 -12.59
CA ILE A 5 24.14 8.30 -11.70
C ILE A 5 23.55 8.26 -10.28
N GLU A 6 22.95 9.36 -9.81
CA GLU A 6 22.27 9.42 -8.51
C GLU A 6 21.03 8.52 -8.47
N ALA A 7 20.21 8.52 -9.53
CA ALA A 7 19.03 7.66 -9.62
C ALA A 7 19.39 6.16 -9.70
N ASP A 8 20.46 5.80 -10.42
CA ASP A 8 20.94 4.43 -10.49
C ASP A 8 21.58 3.97 -9.18
N GLY A 9 22.36 4.85 -8.55
CA GLY A 9 22.96 4.61 -7.24
C GLY A 9 21.92 4.35 -6.15
N LEU A 10 20.82 5.11 -6.14
CA LEU A 10 19.73 4.93 -5.17
C LEU A 10 19.02 3.58 -5.35
N LYS A 11 18.69 3.21 -6.60
CA LYS A 11 18.10 1.89 -6.90
C LYS A 11 18.99 0.72 -6.48
N LYS A 12 20.29 0.86 -6.71
CA LYS A 12 21.28 -0.15 -6.29
C LYS A 12 21.33 -0.27 -4.77
N LEU A 13 21.26 0.85 -4.05
CA LEU A 13 21.24 0.86 -2.59
C LEU A 13 19.96 0.20 -2.04
N GLU A 14 18.80 0.50 -2.62
CA GLU A 14 17.53 -0.13 -2.27
C GLU A 14 17.59 -1.65 -2.46
N TYR A 15 18.12 -2.12 -3.60
CA TYR A 15 18.33 -3.54 -3.85
C TYR A 15 19.27 -4.19 -2.83
N LEU A 16 20.40 -3.55 -2.51
CA LEU A 16 21.34 -4.06 -1.51
C LEU A 16 20.72 -4.12 -0.11
N SER A 17 19.91 -3.11 0.25
CA SER A 17 19.16 -3.09 1.52
C SER A 17 18.17 -4.25 1.59
N LEU A 18 17.45 -4.52 0.49
CA LEU A 18 16.54 -5.65 0.39
C LEU A 18 17.26 -6.99 0.55
N VAL A 19 18.35 -7.22 -0.20
CA VAL A 19 19.14 -8.46 -0.11
C VAL A 19 19.69 -8.66 1.30
N SER A 20 20.19 -7.59 1.94
CA SER A 20 20.66 -7.64 3.33
C SER A 20 19.53 -8.06 4.28
N LYS A 21 18.34 -7.47 4.13
CA LYS A 21 17.18 -7.81 4.97
C LYS A 21 16.74 -9.26 4.78
N VAL A 22 16.69 -9.76 3.54
CA VAL A 22 16.39 -11.17 3.23
C VAL A 22 17.44 -12.09 3.86
N CYS A 23 18.72 -11.73 3.76
CA CYS A 23 19.81 -12.47 4.38
C CYS A 23 19.66 -12.58 5.91
N SER A 24 19.33 -11.49 6.60
CA SER A 24 19.08 -11.51 8.04
C SER A 24 17.86 -12.36 8.42
N GLU A 25 16.83 -12.38 7.58
CA GLU A 25 15.63 -13.18 7.82
C GLU A 25 15.94 -14.69 7.67
N LEU A 26 16.77 -15.06 6.70
CA LEU A 26 17.30 -16.43 6.54
C LEU A 26 18.15 -16.83 7.74
N GLU A 27 19.04 -15.96 8.21
CA GLU A 27 19.87 -16.25 9.38
C GLU A 27 19.03 -16.45 10.64
N THR A 28 18.00 -15.62 10.82
CA THR A 28 17.09 -15.70 11.98
C THR A 28 16.25 -16.97 11.98
N HIS A 29 15.73 -17.40 10.82
CA HIS A 29 14.79 -18.53 10.75
C HIS A 29 15.45 -19.88 10.43
N LEU A 30 16.60 -19.88 9.74
CA LEU A 30 17.28 -21.10 9.29
C LEU A 30 18.69 -21.26 9.88
N GLY A 31 19.21 -20.24 10.57
CA GLY A 31 20.54 -20.28 11.19
C GLY A 31 21.70 -20.01 10.24
N PHE A 32 21.44 -19.57 9.00
CA PHE A 32 22.48 -19.21 8.04
C PHE A 32 22.07 -18.00 7.18
N GLY A 33 23.01 -17.09 6.94
CA GLY A 33 22.85 -15.93 6.05
C GLY A 33 23.75 -16.06 4.83
N ASP A 34 23.24 -16.61 3.74
CA ASP A 34 23.97 -16.68 2.47
C ASP A 34 23.51 -15.57 1.51
N LYS A 35 24.43 -14.69 1.11
CA LYS A 35 24.16 -13.57 0.21
C LYS A 35 23.67 -14.03 -1.17
N VAL A 36 24.29 -15.06 -1.73
CA VAL A 36 23.96 -15.56 -3.08
C VAL A 36 22.57 -16.17 -3.06
N LEU A 37 22.23 -16.93 -2.02
CA LEU A 37 20.88 -17.44 -1.84
C LEU A 37 19.86 -16.31 -1.63
N ALA A 38 20.19 -15.30 -0.82
CA ALA A 38 19.31 -14.15 -0.62
C ALA A 38 19.04 -13.39 -1.93
N GLU A 39 20.06 -13.19 -2.77
CA GLU A 39 19.90 -12.59 -4.11
C GLU A 39 18.99 -13.45 -5.00
N PHE A 40 19.20 -14.77 -5.00
CA PHE A 40 18.37 -15.70 -5.79
C PHE A 40 16.90 -15.70 -5.34
N ILE A 41 16.64 -15.76 -4.03
CA ILE A 41 15.30 -15.70 -3.45
C ILE A 41 14.63 -14.35 -3.77
N THR A 42 15.39 -13.25 -3.70
CA THR A 42 14.90 -11.90 -4.01
C THR A 42 14.42 -11.80 -5.46
N GLU A 43 15.23 -12.26 -6.42
CA GLU A 43 14.86 -12.25 -7.83
C GLU A 43 13.68 -13.19 -8.13
N MET A 44 13.58 -14.33 -7.45
CA MET A 44 12.44 -15.23 -7.58
C MET A 44 11.13 -14.58 -7.09
N GLY A 45 11.15 -13.97 -5.90
CA GLY A 45 9.97 -13.34 -5.30
C GLY A 45 9.50 -12.11 -6.06
N ARG A 46 10.42 -11.34 -6.65
CA ARG A 46 10.09 -10.19 -7.53
C ARG A 46 9.21 -10.60 -8.71
N ASN A 47 9.41 -11.81 -9.22
CA ASN A 47 8.69 -12.36 -10.37
C ASN A 47 7.42 -13.14 -9.99
N CYS A 48 7.02 -13.12 -8.71
CA CYS A 48 5.81 -13.76 -8.22
C CYS A 48 4.81 -12.72 -7.75
N GLU A 49 3.53 -12.85 -8.11
CA GLU A 49 2.49 -11.93 -7.63
C GLU A 49 1.81 -12.43 -6.35
N LYS A 50 1.82 -13.74 -6.12
CA LYS A 50 1.11 -14.41 -5.03
C LYS A 50 2.04 -15.31 -4.24
N VAL A 51 1.71 -15.50 -2.97
CA VAL A 51 2.43 -16.38 -2.04
C VAL A 51 2.49 -17.81 -2.58
N ASP A 52 1.36 -18.34 -3.09
CA ASP A 52 1.29 -19.72 -3.58
C ASP A 52 2.21 -19.95 -4.81
N GLU A 53 2.38 -18.92 -5.66
CA GLU A 53 3.29 -18.98 -6.80
C GLU A 53 4.75 -18.99 -6.34
N PHE A 54 5.07 -18.14 -5.36
CA PHE A 54 6.40 -18.06 -4.79
C PHE A 54 6.77 -19.36 -4.06
N ASP A 55 5.86 -19.90 -3.25
CA ASP A 55 6.00 -21.19 -2.57
C ASP A 55 6.26 -22.34 -3.56
N ALA A 56 5.47 -22.40 -4.64
CA ALA A 56 5.65 -23.41 -5.68
C ALA A 56 7.06 -23.33 -6.32
N LYS A 57 7.53 -22.12 -6.69
CA LYS A 57 8.88 -21.96 -7.25
C LYS A 57 9.98 -22.31 -6.26
N LEU A 58 9.81 -21.99 -4.97
CA LEU A 58 10.76 -22.38 -3.94
C LEU A 58 10.86 -23.91 -3.85
N LYS A 59 9.73 -24.61 -3.84
CA LYS A 59 9.66 -26.08 -3.83
C LYS A 59 10.28 -26.71 -5.08
N GLU A 60 10.03 -26.14 -6.26
CA GLU A 60 10.68 -26.56 -7.52
C GLU A 60 12.21 -26.45 -7.46
N ASN A 61 12.72 -25.46 -6.72
CA ASN A 61 14.16 -25.26 -6.48
C ASN A 61 14.67 -26.01 -5.23
N GLY A 62 13.87 -26.93 -4.67
CA GLY A 62 14.24 -27.77 -3.53
C GLY A 62 14.23 -27.07 -2.18
N ALA A 63 13.60 -25.90 -2.08
CA ALA A 63 13.48 -25.14 -0.84
C ALA A 63 12.07 -25.26 -0.26
N GLU A 64 11.88 -26.18 0.69
CA GLU A 64 10.66 -26.28 1.49
C GLU A 64 10.80 -25.47 2.77
N MET A 65 9.92 -24.49 2.94
CA MET A 65 9.90 -23.58 4.08
C MET A 65 8.49 -23.48 4.66
N PRO A 66 8.32 -23.13 5.94
CA PRO A 66 7.01 -22.90 6.51
C PRO A 66 6.25 -21.77 5.81
N ASP A 67 4.94 -21.92 5.62
CA ASP A 67 4.07 -20.95 4.93
C ASP A 67 4.21 -19.53 5.48
N TYR A 68 4.35 -19.38 6.80
CA TYR A 68 4.52 -18.07 7.42
C TYR A 68 5.81 -17.39 6.93
N PHE A 69 6.88 -18.17 6.73
CA PHE A 69 8.17 -17.65 6.34
C PHE A 69 8.19 -17.28 4.86
N VAL A 70 7.57 -18.10 4.01
CA VAL A 70 7.36 -17.79 2.58
C VAL A 70 6.58 -16.48 2.42
N ARG A 71 5.52 -16.28 3.24
CA ARG A 71 4.76 -15.02 3.27
C ARG A 71 5.61 -13.83 3.71
N THR A 72 6.41 -13.99 4.77
CA THR A 72 7.32 -12.94 5.27
C THR A 72 8.32 -12.53 4.20
N LEU A 73 8.99 -13.49 3.57
CA LEU A 73 9.97 -13.24 2.52
C LEU A 73 9.34 -12.49 1.33
N LEU A 74 8.18 -12.95 0.84
CA LEU A 74 7.50 -12.29 -0.28
C LEU A 74 7.07 -10.86 0.09
N THR A 75 6.61 -10.66 1.33
CA THR A 75 6.21 -9.33 1.84
C THR A 75 7.40 -8.37 1.89
N ILE A 76 8.56 -8.82 2.38
CA ILE A 76 9.80 -8.04 2.40
C ILE A 76 10.21 -7.66 0.97
N ILE A 77 10.17 -8.62 0.04
CA ILE A 77 10.55 -8.40 -1.36
C ILE A 77 9.62 -7.39 -2.02
N HIS A 78 8.29 -7.56 -1.89
CA HIS A 78 7.31 -6.67 -2.52
C HIS A 78 7.24 -5.27 -1.89
N ALA A 79 7.71 -5.10 -0.66
CA ALA A 79 7.80 -3.78 -0.04
C ALA A 79 8.80 -2.85 -0.74
N ILE A 80 9.86 -3.41 -1.34
CA ILE A 80 10.92 -2.65 -2.02
C ILE A 80 10.85 -2.84 -3.54
N LEU A 81 10.53 -4.05 -4.00
CA LEU A 81 10.34 -4.39 -5.41
C LEU A 81 8.91 -4.85 -5.64
N PRO A 82 7.95 -3.93 -5.84
CA PRO A 82 6.58 -4.28 -6.16
C PRO A 82 6.53 -5.25 -7.34
N PRO A 83 5.59 -6.21 -7.35
CA PRO A 83 5.45 -7.15 -8.44
C PRO A 83 5.29 -6.37 -9.74
N THR A 84 6.05 -6.78 -10.77
CA THR A 84 6.02 -6.10 -12.07
C THR A 84 4.62 -6.21 -12.66
N GLN A 85 3.82 -5.15 -12.52
CA GLN A 85 2.51 -5.08 -13.17
C GLN A 85 2.76 -5.15 -14.67
N LYS A 86 2.44 -6.28 -15.29
CA LYS A 86 2.22 -6.31 -16.74
C LYS A 86 1.22 -5.21 -17.01
N SER A 87 1.64 -4.18 -17.74
CA SER A 87 0.82 -3.04 -18.11
C SER A 87 -0.44 -3.55 -18.82
N LYS A 88 -1.51 -3.76 -18.05
CA LYS A 88 -2.86 -3.72 -18.60
C LYS A 88 -3.05 -2.27 -19.01
N SER A 89 -2.83 -2.04 -20.30
CA SER A 89 -3.31 -0.90 -21.06
C SER A 89 -4.59 -0.33 -20.44
N GLU A 90 -4.60 0.98 -20.26
CA GLU A 90 -5.79 1.76 -19.97
C GLU A 90 -6.95 1.28 -20.85
N LYS A 91 -7.95 0.66 -20.22
CA LYS A 91 -9.25 0.46 -20.85
C LYS A 91 -10.32 0.54 -19.77
N GLY A 92 -10.92 1.73 -19.73
CA GLY A 92 -12.35 1.95 -19.53
C GLY A 92 -12.99 1.35 -18.29
N SER A 93 -13.37 2.24 -17.38
CA SER A 93 -14.45 2.06 -16.41
C SER A 93 -15.53 1.07 -16.85
N LYS A 94 -15.79 0.05 -16.04
CA LYS A 94 -17.16 -0.40 -15.70
C LYS A 94 -17.18 -1.00 -14.29
N GLU A 95 -17.91 -0.28 -13.43
CA GLU A 95 -18.89 -0.76 -12.45
C GLU A 95 -18.58 -2.01 -11.60
N GLY A 96 -18.59 -1.80 -10.27
CA GLY A 96 -19.35 -2.70 -9.39
C GLY A 96 -18.59 -3.57 -8.40
N GLU A 97 -17.28 -3.43 -8.21
CA GLU A 97 -16.59 -4.21 -7.17
C GLU A 97 -16.73 -3.54 -5.79
N LYS A 98 -17.63 -4.07 -4.96
CA LYS A 98 -17.71 -3.79 -3.52
C LYS A 98 -16.51 -4.44 -2.81
N THR A 99 -15.31 -3.89 -3.02
CA THR A 99 -14.19 -4.19 -2.13
C THR A 99 -14.40 -3.44 -0.81
N PRO A 100 -14.01 -4.01 0.35
CA PRO A 100 -14.26 -3.41 1.66
C PRO A 100 -13.60 -2.03 1.85
N PHE A 101 -12.82 -1.57 0.88
CA PHE A 101 -12.08 -0.31 0.92
C PHE A 101 -12.19 0.49 -0.38
N ALA A 102 -13.31 0.41 -1.10
CA ALA A 102 -13.54 1.20 -2.31
C ALA A 102 -13.38 2.72 -2.09
N ALA A 103 -13.69 3.21 -0.87
CA ALA A 103 -13.51 4.60 -0.48
C ALA A 103 -12.03 5.05 -0.41
N LEU A 104 -11.08 4.13 -0.15
CA LEU A 104 -9.64 4.42 -0.07
C LEU A 104 -8.97 4.53 -1.45
N LYS A 105 -9.64 4.11 -2.52
CA LYS A 105 -9.11 4.14 -3.89
C LYS A 105 -9.20 5.53 -4.54
N ILE A 106 -9.89 6.46 -3.89
CA ILE A 106 -10.08 7.82 -4.40
C ILE A 106 -8.79 8.60 -4.14
N LYS A 107 -8.16 9.11 -5.21
CA LYS A 107 -6.96 9.95 -5.09
C LYS A 107 -7.31 11.30 -4.47
N ASP A 108 -6.49 11.77 -3.55
CA ASP A 108 -6.58 13.14 -3.07
C ASP A 108 -6.12 14.10 -4.17
N GLY A 109 -7.05 14.95 -4.60
CA GLY A 109 -6.86 15.91 -5.66
C GLY A 109 -7.40 17.28 -5.24
N LYS A 110 -6.86 18.35 -5.83
CA LYS A 110 -7.21 19.74 -5.50
C LYS A 110 -8.70 20.05 -5.66
N GLU A 111 -9.40 19.34 -6.54
CA GLU A 111 -10.85 19.45 -6.73
C GLU A 111 -11.62 18.84 -5.55
N ARG A 112 -11.29 17.61 -5.16
CA ARG A 112 -11.90 16.90 -4.03
C ARG A 112 -11.68 17.62 -2.69
N VAL A 113 -10.52 18.24 -2.49
CA VAL A 113 -10.25 19.07 -1.30
C VAL A 113 -11.22 20.26 -1.24
N LYS A 114 -11.46 20.94 -2.36
CA LYS A 114 -12.39 22.08 -2.42
C LYS A 114 -13.84 21.66 -2.19
N ASP A 115 -14.23 20.49 -2.66
CA ASP A 115 -15.59 19.97 -2.44
C ASP A 115 -15.81 19.64 -0.95
N LEU A 116 -14.83 19.00 -0.31
CA LEU A 116 -14.84 18.72 1.13
C LEU A 116 -14.89 20.02 1.95
N GLU A 117 -14.09 21.03 1.60
CA GLU A 117 -14.11 22.34 2.26
C GLU A 117 -15.48 23.01 2.16
N ARG A 118 -16.14 22.93 0.99
CA ARG A 118 -17.48 23.48 0.78
C ARG A 118 -18.53 22.76 1.62
N GLU A 119 -18.47 21.43 1.67
CA GLU A 119 -19.42 20.62 2.44
C GLU A 119 -19.32 20.92 3.95
N ILE A 120 -18.11 21.09 4.46
CA ILE A 120 -17.87 21.49 5.86
C ILE A 120 -18.43 22.89 6.14
N GLU A 121 -18.23 23.84 5.22
CA GLU A 121 -18.75 25.20 5.38
C GLU A 121 -20.28 25.25 5.36
N GLU A 122 -20.91 24.49 4.46
CA GLU A 122 -22.37 24.39 4.36
C GLU A 122 -22.98 23.70 5.59
N GLU A 123 -22.35 22.64 6.12
CA GLU A 123 -22.79 21.99 7.35
C GLU A 123 -22.66 22.95 8.55
N ALA A 124 -21.52 23.63 8.68
CA ALA A 124 -21.29 24.59 9.78
C ALA A 124 -22.25 25.78 9.73
N LYS A 125 -22.70 26.18 8.54
CA LYS A 125 -23.69 27.25 8.36
C LYS A 125 -25.12 26.76 8.65
N SER A 126 -25.43 25.52 8.27
CA SER A 126 -26.74 24.91 8.53
C SER A 126 -26.94 24.65 10.01
N ARG A 127 -25.91 24.14 10.71
CA ARG A 127 -25.94 23.97 12.17
C ARG A 127 -26.18 25.29 12.89
N ARG A 128 -25.48 26.36 12.49
CA ARG A 128 -25.69 27.71 13.07
C ARG A 128 -27.13 28.21 12.92
N ARG A 129 -27.76 28.00 11.76
CA ARG A 129 -29.16 28.40 11.55
C ARG A 129 -30.14 27.63 12.42
N ILE A 130 -29.93 26.32 12.55
CA ILE A 130 -30.78 25.47 13.40
C ILE A 130 -30.62 25.89 14.87
N GLU A 131 -29.40 26.15 15.32
CA GLU A 131 -29.12 26.62 16.69
C GLU A 131 -29.75 28.00 16.96
N GLU A 132 -29.71 28.92 15.99
CA GLU A 132 -30.37 30.23 16.08
C GLU A 132 -31.90 30.11 16.11
N GLU A 133 -32.50 29.24 15.28
CA GLU A 133 -33.95 28.97 15.28
C GLU A 133 -34.42 28.30 16.59
N ASP A 134 -33.64 27.35 17.13
CA ASP A 134 -33.92 26.67 18.41
C ASP A 134 -33.82 27.62 19.63
N GLU A 135 -32.93 28.63 19.59
CA GLU A 135 -32.85 29.66 20.63
C GLU A 135 -34.03 30.64 20.58
N GLU A 136 -34.46 31.05 19.38
CA GLU A 136 -35.62 31.93 19.21
C GLU A 136 -36.92 31.26 19.68
N ASP A 137 -37.12 29.97 19.39
CA ASP A 137 -38.32 29.24 19.82
C ASP A 137 -38.35 29.03 21.35
N LYS A 138 -37.21 28.79 22.00
CA LYS A 138 -37.12 28.72 23.47
C LYS A 138 -37.41 30.07 24.15
N TYR A 139 -37.09 31.19 23.51
CA TYR A 139 -37.42 32.52 24.02
C TYR A 139 -38.92 32.83 23.92
N ARG A 140 -39.60 32.32 22.90
CA ARG A 140 -41.05 32.51 22.72
C ARG A 140 -41.89 31.72 23.73
N ASP A 141 -41.47 30.51 24.10
CA ASP A 141 -42.24 29.62 24.99
C ASP A 141 -42.13 30.00 26.49
N ARG A 142 -41.15 30.83 26.87
CA ARG A 142 -40.92 31.28 28.26
C ARG A 142 -41.58 32.62 28.62
N GLY A 143 -42.26 33.26 27.66
CA GLY A 143 -42.84 34.60 27.79
C GLY A 143 -44.37 34.68 27.81
N GLY A 144 -45.07 33.53 27.93
CA GLY A 144 -46.53 33.45 28.03
C GLY A 144 -47.04 33.31 29.47
#